data_AF-A0A7J6QNS1-F1
#
_entry.id   AF-A0A7J6QNS1-F1
#
_cell.length_a   1.000
_cell.length_b   1.000
_cell.length_c   1.000
_cell.angle_alpha   90.00
_cell.angle_beta   90.00
_cell.angle_gamma   90.00
#
_symmetry.space_group_name_H-M   'P 1'
#
loop_
_entity.id
_entity.type
_entity.pdbx_description
1 polymer ?
#
loop_
_entity_poly.entity_id
_entity_poly.type
_entity_poly.pdbx_seq_one_letter_code
_entity_poly.pdbx_strand_id
1 'polypeptide(L)'
;MIHLVSVVAYLAAFAEATPCDYYCSLAEGCESSHCNENGVCFGLYHVNATICYEPGDVSGDCDSTSLNPVICGDPPVTTTASFTSSMSTCLDVCDSLVSCQESSTGSYCKTWMSPPVCFGIIVKPDGTLCYEGVDEGCVGEPYSCQNE
;
A
#
# COMPACT_ATOMS: atom_id res chain seq x y z
N MET A 1 58.86 -6.42 -16.22
CA MET A 1 57.93 -5.48 -16.88
C MET A 1 56.61 -5.53 -16.13
N ILE A 2 56.34 -4.47 -15.37
CA ILE A 2 55.14 -4.31 -14.54
C ILE A 2 54.05 -3.79 -15.49
N HIS A 3 53.10 -4.63 -15.88
CA HIS A 3 51.88 -4.15 -16.52
C HIS A 3 50.83 -3.93 -15.43
N LEU A 4 50.77 -2.68 -14.97
CA LEU A 4 49.59 -2.08 -14.36
C LEU A 4 48.44 -2.17 -15.36
N VAL A 5 47.59 -3.19 -15.24
CA VAL A 5 46.27 -3.16 -15.87
C VAL A 5 45.32 -2.63 -14.82
N SER A 6 45.16 -1.31 -14.87
CA SER A 6 44.11 -0.56 -14.17
C SER A 6 42.76 -1.04 -14.71
N VAL A 7 42.11 -1.97 -14.02
CA VAL A 7 40.72 -2.33 -14.32
C VAL A 7 39.86 -1.39 -13.51
N VAL A 8 39.52 -0.28 -14.16
CA VAL A 8 38.47 0.66 -13.75
C VAL A 8 37.23 -0.17 -13.40
N ALA A 9 36.83 -0.14 -12.13
CA ALA A 9 35.54 -0.64 -11.71
C ALA A 9 34.47 0.23 -12.38
N TYR A 10 33.95 -0.25 -13.52
CA TYR A 10 32.71 0.25 -14.08
C TYR A 10 31.59 -0.19 -13.15
N LEU A 11 31.39 0.58 -12.08
CA LEU A 11 30.09 0.61 -11.42
C LEU A 11 29.15 1.25 -12.41
N ALA A 12 28.53 0.43 -13.27
CA ALA A 12 27.29 0.83 -13.90
C ALA A 12 26.35 1.17 -12.75
N ALA A 13 26.08 2.45 -12.55
CA ALA A 13 24.93 2.89 -11.80
C ALA A 13 23.74 2.36 -12.60
N PHE A 14 23.29 1.15 -12.28
CA PHE A 14 21.93 0.76 -12.57
C PHE A 14 21.12 1.78 -11.79
N ALA A 15 20.61 2.80 -12.49
CA ALA A 15 19.45 3.51 -12.00
C ALA A 15 18.39 2.41 -11.92
N GLU A 16 18.29 1.76 -10.76
CA GLU A 16 17.19 0.86 -10.49
C GLU A 16 15.97 1.75 -10.66
N ALA A 17 15.20 1.48 -11.73
CA ALA A 17 13.95 2.21 -11.96
C ALA A 17 13.19 2.12 -10.64
N THR A 18 12.98 3.28 -10.01
CA THR A 18 12.38 3.29 -8.69
C THR A 18 10.95 2.74 -8.86
N PRO A 19 10.35 2.13 -7.83
CA PRO A 19 8.98 1.62 -7.95
C PRO A 19 8.01 2.69 -8.48
N CYS A 20 8.25 3.96 -8.15
CA CYS A 20 7.52 5.10 -8.70
C CYS A 20 7.67 5.30 -10.21
N ASP A 21 8.87 5.11 -10.77
CA ASP A 21 9.10 5.18 -12.22
C ASP A 21 8.30 4.08 -12.95
N TYR A 22 8.28 2.87 -12.37
CA TYR A 22 7.49 1.78 -12.90
C TYR A 22 6.00 2.10 -12.89
N TYR A 23 5.46 2.54 -11.76
CA TYR A 23 4.03 2.85 -11.65
C TYR A 23 3.63 4.05 -12.53
N CYS A 24 4.52 5.02 -12.72
CA CYS A 24 4.33 6.11 -13.67
C CYS A 24 4.17 5.58 -15.09
N SER A 25 4.95 4.58 -15.51
CA SER A 25 4.79 3.98 -16.85
C SER A 25 3.45 3.29 -17.10
N LEU A 26 2.71 2.96 -16.03
CA LEU A 26 1.38 2.35 -16.09
C LEU A 26 0.25 3.39 -16.04
N ALA A 27 0.50 4.56 -15.46
CA ALA A 27 -0.49 5.61 -15.30
C ALA A 27 -0.56 6.48 -16.55
N GLU A 28 -1.77 6.64 -17.10
CA GLU A 28 -2.00 7.52 -18.24
C GLU A 28 -1.64 8.96 -17.88
N GLY A 29 -0.94 9.66 -18.77
CA GLY A 29 -0.54 11.05 -18.56
C GLY A 29 0.62 11.27 -17.59
N CYS A 30 1.25 10.22 -17.06
CA CYS A 30 2.40 10.37 -16.17
C CYS A 30 3.69 10.66 -16.94
N GLU A 31 4.25 11.85 -16.72
CA GLU A 31 5.54 12.26 -17.31
C GLU A 31 6.73 11.85 -16.42
N SER A 32 6.57 11.99 -15.10
CA SER A 32 7.55 11.52 -14.12
C SER A 32 6.92 11.35 -12.74
N SER A 33 7.38 10.34 -12.01
CA SER A 33 7.09 10.16 -10.59
C SER A 33 8.36 9.75 -9.87
N HIS A 34 8.49 10.12 -8.61
CA HIS A 34 9.64 9.80 -7.78
C HIS A 34 9.18 9.64 -6.34
N CYS A 35 9.99 8.97 -5.54
CA CYS A 35 9.73 8.86 -4.12
C CYS A 35 9.97 10.20 -3.42
N ASN A 36 8.98 10.69 -2.68
CA ASN A 36 9.14 11.87 -1.85
C ASN A 36 9.58 11.53 -0.41
N GLU A 37 9.85 12.57 0.39
CA GLU A 37 10.30 12.43 1.78
C GLU A 37 9.30 11.71 2.70
N ASN A 38 8.02 11.66 2.32
CA ASN A 38 6.96 10.94 3.04
C ASN A 38 6.88 9.45 2.64
N GLY A 39 7.76 8.98 1.77
CA GLY A 39 7.76 7.59 1.31
C GLY A 39 6.65 7.27 0.31
N VAL A 40 6.08 8.28 -0.35
CA VAL A 40 5.05 8.09 -1.38
C VAL A 40 5.52 8.57 -2.75
N CYS A 41 5.03 7.92 -3.81
CA CYS A 41 5.31 8.28 -5.18
C CYS A 41 4.55 9.55 -5.56
N PHE A 42 5.29 10.55 -6.02
CA PHE A 42 4.75 11.84 -6.44
C PHE A 42 3.64 11.66 -7.49
N GLY A 43 2.46 12.18 -7.18
CA GLY A 43 1.32 12.27 -8.11
C GLY A 43 0.63 10.94 -8.42
N LEU A 44 1.05 9.81 -7.85
CA LEU A 44 0.46 8.50 -8.15
C LEU A 44 -0.51 8.05 -7.06
N TYR A 45 -1.71 7.66 -7.48
CA TYR A 45 -2.79 7.26 -6.59
C TYR A 45 -3.44 5.96 -7.02
N HIS A 46 -3.89 5.18 -6.05
CA HIS A 46 -4.68 3.97 -6.27
C HIS A 46 -6.12 4.34 -6.61
N VAL A 47 -6.59 3.92 -7.79
CA VAL A 47 -7.98 4.02 -8.21
C VAL A 47 -8.48 2.65 -8.65
N ASN A 48 -9.44 2.09 -7.91
CA ASN A 48 -9.90 0.72 -8.11
C ASN A 48 -8.72 -0.29 -8.12
N ALA A 49 -8.57 -1.05 -9.20
CA ALA A 49 -7.48 -2.01 -9.43
C ALA A 49 -6.32 -1.42 -10.28
N THR A 50 -6.32 -0.12 -10.52
CA THR A 50 -5.34 0.58 -11.36
C THR A 50 -4.69 1.73 -10.60
N ILE A 51 -3.75 2.41 -11.28
CA ILE A 51 -3.08 3.59 -10.76
C ILE A 51 -3.37 4.73 -11.72
N CYS A 52 -3.61 5.91 -11.16
CA CYS A 52 -3.76 7.14 -11.93
C CYS A 52 -2.68 8.14 -11.51
N TYR A 53 -2.48 9.18 -12.33
CA TYR A 53 -1.50 10.22 -12.09
C TYR A 53 -2.13 11.63 -12.10
N GLU A 54 -1.99 12.35 -10.99
CA GLU A 54 -2.28 13.78 -10.89
C GLU A 54 -0.92 14.52 -10.93
N PRO A 55 -0.64 15.43 -11.88
CA PRO A 55 -1.52 16.35 -12.63
C PRO A 55 -1.92 15.95 -14.07
N GLY A 56 -1.57 14.74 -14.53
CA GLY A 56 -1.78 14.33 -15.93
C GLY A 56 -3.19 13.84 -16.26
N ASP A 57 -3.99 13.50 -15.24
CA ASP A 57 -5.36 13.04 -15.43
C ASP A 57 -6.30 14.17 -15.86
N VAL A 58 -6.79 14.07 -17.10
CA VAL A 58 -7.77 15.01 -17.66
C VAL A 58 -9.21 14.59 -17.36
N SER A 59 -9.43 13.39 -16.83
CA SER A 59 -10.77 12.87 -16.53
C SER A 59 -11.35 13.44 -15.23
N GLY A 60 -10.48 13.81 -14.28
CA GLY A 60 -10.87 14.34 -12.97
C GLY A 60 -11.20 13.25 -11.95
N ASP A 61 -11.02 11.98 -12.33
CA ASP A 61 -11.22 10.82 -11.46
C ASP A 61 -9.97 10.49 -10.64
N CYS A 62 -8.81 11.07 -10.99
CA CYS A 62 -7.59 11.00 -10.21
C CYS A 62 -7.45 12.21 -9.28
N ASP A 63 -7.99 12.08 -8.07
CA ASP A 63 -7.99 13.15 -7.07
C ASP A 63 -7.21 12.75 -5.80
N SER A 64 -6.14 13.48 -5.52
CA SER A 64 -5.30 13.33 -4.34
C SER A 64 -6.03 13.54 -3.00
N THR A 65 -7.21 14.15 -3.00
CA THR A 65 -7.97 14.39 -1.76
C THR A 65 -8.84 13.21 -1.33
N SER A 66 -9.16 12.32 -2.28
CA SER A 66 -10.04 11.16 -2.05
C SER A 66 -9.35 9.82 -2.28
N LEU A 67 -8.19 9.80 -2.95
CA LEU A 67 -7.47 8.57 -3.29
C LEU A 67 -6.22 8.34 -2.43
N ASN A 68 -5.87 7.06 -2.27
CA ASN A 68 -4.68 6.66 -1.51
C ASN A 68 -3.41 6.77 -2.38
N PRO A 69 -2.33 7.40 -1.89
CA PRO A 69 -1.09 7.52 -2.65
C PRO A 69 -0.33 6.19 -2.75
N VAL A 70 0.41 6.00 -3.84
CA VAL A 70 1.28 4.82 -4.04
C VAL A 70 2.55 4.94 -3.19
N ILE A 71 2.97 3.87 -2.50
CA ILE A 71 4.15 3.87 -1.62
C ILE A 71 5.41 3.46 -2.39
N CYS A 72 6.55 4.10 -2.12
CA CYS A 72 7.80 3.88 -2.86
C CYS A 72 8.44 2.50 -2.66
N GLY A 73 8.08 1.79 -1.59
CA GLY A 73 8.68 0.52 -1.21
C GLY A 73 7.96 -0.70 -1.77
N ASP A 74 6.82 -0.50 -2.43
CA ASP A 74 6.03 -1.61 -2.97
C ASP A 74 6.58 -2.03 -4.33
N PRO A 75 7.09 -3.27 -4.47
CA PRO A 75 7.59 -3.75 -5.75
C PRO A 75 6.48 -3.70 -6.81
N PRO A 76 6.84 -3.49 -8.10
CA PRO A 76 5.89 -3.54 -9.20
C PRO A 76 5.11 -4.84 -9.12
N VAL A 77 3.79 -4.72 -9.02
CA VAL A 77 2.83 -5.77 -8.70
C VAL A 77 3.06 -7.04 -9.54
N THR A 78 3.93 -7.91 -9.03
CA THR A 78 3.97 -9.35 -9.37
C THR A 78 3.52 -10.18 -8.18
N THR A 79 3.24 -9.54 -7.05
CA THR A 79 2.50 -10.10 -5.92
C THR A 79 1.31 -9.20 -5.58
N THR A 80 0.31 -9.25 -6.45
CA THR A 80 -1.11 -9.10 -6.10
C THR A 80 -1.54 -10.03 -4.94
N ALA A 81 -0.67 -10.91 -4.45
CA ALA A 81 -0.93 -11.79 -3.32
C ALA A 81 -0.43 -11.27 -1.96
N SER A 82 0.10 -10.05 -1.83
CA SER A 82 0.51 -9.52 -0.50
C SER A 82 -0.06 -8.15 -0.19
N PHE A 83 -0.15 -7.24 -1.17
CA PHE A 83 -0.87 -5.99 -0.98
C PHE A 83 -2.37 -6.18 -1.16
N THR A 84 -2.81 -6.89 -2.21
CA THR A 84 -4.21 -7.31 -2.32
C THR A 84 -4.54 -8.33 -1.25
N SER A 85 -3.64 -9.24 -0.83
CA SER A 85 -3.97 -10.11 0.32
C SER A 85 -4.05 -9.35 1.64
N SER A 86 -3.18 -8.40 1.97
CA SER A 86 -3.29 -7.67 3.25
C SER A 86 -4.40 -6.61 3.26
N MET A 87 -4.72 -6.02 2.10
CA MET A 87 -5.82 -5.06 1.95
C MET A 87 -7.16 -5.77 1.74
N SER A 88 -7.19 -6.91 1.02
CA SER A 88 -8.38 -7.78 0.97
C SER A 88 -8.60 -8.42 2.33
N THR A 89 -7.57 -8.86 3.06
CA THR A 89 -7.79 -9.51 4.36
C THR A 89 -8.55 -8.62 5.35
N CYS A 90 -8.19 -7.35 5.51
CA CYS A 90 -8.93 -6.47 6.43
C CYS A 90 -10.36 -6.19 5.93
N LEU A 91 -10.56 -5.99 4.62
CA LEU A 91 -11.88 -5.77 4.04
C LEU A 91 -12.75 -7.03 4.06
N ASP A 92 -12.21 -8.18 3.70
CA ASP A 92 -12.86 -9.50 3.71
C ASP A 92 -13.30 -9.87 5.14
N VAL A 93 -12.45 -9.62 6.14
CA VAL A 93 -12.80 -9.81 7.54
C VAL A 93 -13.83 -8.78 8.00
N CYS A 94 -13.72 -7.53 7.55
CA CYS A 94 -14.74 -6.50 7.81
C CYS A 94 -16.11 -6.89 7.25
N ASP A 95 -16.18 -7.46 6.05
CA ASP A 95 -17.43 -7.92 5.43
C ASP A 95 -18.06 -9.10 6.19
N SER A 96 -17.26 -9.85 6.94
CA SER A 96 -17.76 -10.90 7.84
C SER A 96 -18.31 -10.38 9.17
N LEU A 97 -18.04 -9.11 9.50
CA LEU A 97 -18.47 -8.44 10.72
C LEU A 97 -19.53 -7.39 10.39
N VAL A 98 -20.79 -7.66 10.73
CA VAL A 98 -21.93 -6.74 10.47
C VAL A 98 -21.62 -5.32 10.98
N SER A 99 -21.04 -5.21 12.16
CA SER A 99 -20.65 -3.95 12.79
C SER A 99 -19.57 -3.17 12.02
N CYS A 100 -18.67 -3.87 11.33
CA CYS A 100 -17.64 -3.24 10.48
C CYS A 100 -18.22 -2.83 9.13
N GLN A 101 -19.00 -3.72 8.50
CA GLN A 101 -19.66 -3.47 7.22
C GLN A 101 -20.61 -2.27 7.26
N GLU A 102 -21.37 -2.12 8.34
CA GLU A 102 -22.28 -0.99 8.52
C GLU A 102 -21.57 0.28 9.02
N SER A 103 -20.27 0.20 9.34
CA SER A 103 -19.51 1.36 9.78
C SER A 103 -19.19 2.28 8.61
N SER A 104 -19.18 3.59 8.85
CA SER A 104 -18.80 4.58 7.84
C SER A 104 -17.33 4.55 7.45
N THR A 105 -16.50 3.83 8.22
CA THR A 105 -15.03 3.85 8.09
C THR A 105 -14.48 2.56 7.48
N GLY A 106 -15.18 1.43 7.64
CA GLY A 106 -14.71 0.11 7.23
C GLY A 106 -13.40 -0.28 7.93
N SER A 107 -12.71 -1.28 7.38
CA SER A 107 -11.38 -1.66 7.84
C SER A 107 -10.36 -1.59 6.71
N TYR A 108 -9.12 -1.26 7.07
CA TYR A 108 -7.98 -1.23 6.18
C TYR A 108 -6.71 -1.57 6.96
N CYS A 109 -5.66 -1.98 6.26
CA CYS A 109 -4.40 -2.30 6.89
C CYS A 109 -3.62 -1.04 7.30
N LYS A 110 -3.29 -0.92 8.59
CA LYS A 110 -2.41 0.12 9.13
C LYS A 110 -0.95 -0.32 8.96
N THR A 111 -0.41 -0.11 7.77
CA THR A 111 0.97 -0.49 7.40
C THR A 111 2.05 0.28 8.15
N TRP A 112 1.71 1.41 8.77
CA TRP A 112 2.60 2.19 9.63
C TRP A 112 2.76 1.62 11.05
N MET A 113 2.05 0.54 11.40
CA MET A 113 2.25 -0.22 12.62
C MET A 113 3.22 -1.38 12.36
N SER A 114 4.00 -1.77 13.38
CA SER A 114 4.91 -2.92 13.29
C SER A 114 4.62 -3.90 14.44
N PRO A 115 3.96 -5.05 14.18
CA PRO A 115 3.47 -5.52 12.87
C PRO A 115 2.27 -4.70 12.33
N PRO A 116 2.00 -4.74 11.01
CA PRO A 116 0.80 -4.11 10.43
C PRO A 116 -0.49 -4.74 10.94
N VAL A 117 -1.49 -3.92 11.28
CA VAL A 117 -2.77 -4.37 11.86
C VAL A 117 -3.98 -3.74 11.19
N CYS A 118 -5.10 -4.46 11.13
CA CYS A 118 -6.36 -3.96 10.58
C CYS A 118 -6.98 -2.91 11.49
N PHE A 119 -7.42 -1.80 10.91
CA PHE A 119 -8.13 -0.75 11.62
C PHE A 119 -9.46 -1.27 12.18
N GLY A 120 -9.66 -1.10 13.49
CA GLY A 120 -10.92 -1.41 14.18
C GLY A 120 -11.22 -2.90 14.40
N ILE A 121 -10.48 -3.85 13.83
CA ILE A 121 -10.74 -5.28 14.04
C ILE A 121 -9.91 -5.79 15.22
N ILE A 122 -10.59 -6.36 16.21
CA ILE A 122 -9.99 -6.86 17.45
C ILE A 122 -10.22 -8.37 17.58
N VAL A 123 -9.17 -9.09 17.97
CA VAL A 123 -9.21 -10.49 18.39
C VAL A 123 -9.49 -10.55 19.89
N LYS A 124 -10.66 -11.03 20.27
CA LYS A 124 -11.04 -11.25 21.66
C LYS A 124 -10.25 -12.43 22.28
N PRO A 125 -10.20 -12.54 23.62
CA PRO A 125 -9.52 -13.65 24.29
C PRO A 125 -10.07 -15.04 23.96
N ASP A 126 -11.32 -15.14 23.52
CA ASP A 126 -11.96 -16.39 23.07
C ASP A 126 -11.65 -16.73 21.60
N GLY A 127 -10.85 -15.90 20.92
CA GLY A 127 -10.48 -16.05 19.52
C GLY A 127 -11.51 -15.50 18.53
N THR A 128 -12.64 -14.96 19.00
CA THR A 128 -13.63 -14.31 18.13
C THR A 128 -13.20 -12.91 17.73
N LEU A 129 -13.71 -12.43 16.59
CA LEU A 129 -13.44 -11.09 16.09
C LEU A 129 -14.58 -10.13 16.45
N CYS A 130 -14.26 -8.86 16.64
CA CYS A 130 -15.24 -7.78 16.77
C CYS A 130 -14.68 -6.48 16.20
N TYR A 131 -15.58 -5.51 16.00
CA TYR A 131 -15.25 -4.19 15.51
C TYR A 131 -15.31 -3.13 16.63
N GLU A 132 -14.16 -2.52 16.92
CA GLU A 132 -13.98 -1.49 17.93
C GLU A 132 -14.84 -0.26 17.64
N GLY A 133 -15.44 0.32 18.69
CA GLY A 133 -16.25 1.54 18.59
C GLY A 133 -17.71 1.31 18.18
N VAL A 134 -18.07 0.09 17.77
CA VAL A 134 -19.45 -0.31 17.49
C VAL A 134 -19.89 -1.47 18.39
N ASP A 135 -19.06 -2.51 18.53
CA ASP A 135 -19.39 -3.68 19.34
C ASP A 135 -19.11 -3.47 20.84
N GLU A 136 -20.13 -3.70 21.68
CA GLU A 136 -19.95 -3.67 23.14
C GLU A 136 -18.96 -4.76 23.60
N GLY A 137 -18.02 -4.38 24.46
CA GLY A 137 -17.03 -5.31 25.00
C GLY A 137 -16.00 -5.79 23.98
N CYS A 138 -15.75 -5.02 22.92
CA CYS A 138 -14.72 -5.33 21.93
C CYS A 138 -13.31 -4.98 22.45
N VAL A 139 -12.74 -5.87 23.27
CA VAL A 139 -11.43 -5.71 23.92
C VAL A 139 -10.55 -6.92 23.65
N GLY A 140 -9.31 -6.67 23.26
CA GLY A 140 -8.35 -7.70 22.87
C GLY A 140 -7.19 -7.12 22.08
N GLU A 141 -6.57 -7.96 21.25
CA GLU A 141 -5.42 -7.56 20.43
C GLU A 141 -5.85 -7.16 19.02
N PRO A 142 -5.19 -6.17 18.37
CA PRO A 142 -5.49 -5.81 16.99
C PRO A 142 -5.24 -6.98 16.03
N TYR A 143 -6.15 -7.17 15.07
CA TYR A 143 -6.00 -8.21 14.05
C TYR A 143 -4.86 -7.88 13.08
N SER A 144 -4.00 -8.85 12.78
CA SER A 144 -2.87 -8.67 11.86
C SER A 144 -3.34 -8.52 10.42
N CYS A 145 -2.71 -7.65 9.64
CA CYS A 145 -2.94 -7.61 8.18
C CYS A 145 -2.29 -8.80 7.45
N GLN A 146 -1.31 -9.42 8.09
CA GLN A 146 -0.65 -10.62 7.62
C GLN A 146 -1.32 -11.77 8.35
N ASN A 147 -2.38 -12.32 7.76
CA ASN A 147 -2.78 -13.66 8.16
C ASN A 147 -1.71 -14.63 7.66
N GLU A 148 -1.27 -15.47 8.58
CA GLU A 148 -0.19 -16.47 8.45
C GLU A 148 -0.44 -17.49 7.33
#